data_AF-A0A7W4YLE9-F1
#
_entry.id   AF-A0A7W4YLE9-F1
#
_cell.length_a   1.000
_cell.length_b   1.000
_cell.length_c   1.000
_cell.angle_alpha   90.00
_cell.angle_beta   90.00
_cell.angle_gamma   90.00
#
_symmetry.space_group_name_H-M   'P 1'
#
loop_
_entity.id
_entity.type
_entity.pdbx_description
1 polymer ?
#
loop_
_entity_poly.entity_id
_entity_poly.type
_entity_poly.pdbx_seq_one_letter_code
_entity_poly.pdbx_strand_id
1 'polypeptide(L)'
;MSLQPDTDSPGAIVADGSAVVYSEAGFHYAVTGAGARADAGYVVIDSAEAPNDFRFDVASAGKPARLEPTSDGGVLVKNPEGQTVNALAAAWAVDATGKQLPSWYTLDGGTVIQHVDHRGAAYPVVADPRLLCDGVFCTVMYNKAETQQLAASSGTAGVLITGGCTMLAGPIGGLSCGFAVAYVGQQAQNALNQGKCLGMRALIYVPTSTTHLVIEKC
;
A
#
# COMPACT_ATOMS: atom_id res chain seq x y z
N MET A 1 -12.08 -8.15 3.86
CA MET A 1 -11.71 -6.82 3.36
C MET A 1 -11.61 -6.96 1.85
N SER A 2 -12.15 -6.02 1.10
CA SER A 2 -11.95 -5.92 -0.35
C SER A 2 -11.72 -4.46 -0.72
N LEU A 3 -10.79 -4.26 -1.65
CA LEU A 3 -10.56 -3.01 -2.37
C LEU A 3 -10.94 -3.31 -3.82
N GLN A 4 -11.98 -2.65 -4.34
CA GLN A 4 -12.50 -2.91 -5.67
C GLN A 4 -12.54 -1.61 -6.47
N PRO A 5 -12.08 -1.59 -7.73
CA PRO A 5 -12.32 -0.48 -8.62
C PRO A 5 -13.82 -0.19 -8.74
N ASP A 6 -14.19 1.09 -8.61
CA ASP A 6 -15.55 1.57 -8.89
C ASP A 6 -15.65 1.84 -10.40
N THR A 7 -16.02 0.79 -11.14
CA THR A 7 -16.09 0.74 -12.60
C THR A 7 -17.13 -0.27 -13.07
N ASP A 8 -17.81 0.04 -14.16
CA ASP A 8 -18.71 -0.88 -14.87
C ASP A 8 -17.96 -1.79 -15.86
N SER A 9 -16.67 -1.56 -16.10
CA SER A 9 -15.86 -2.40 -16.98
C SER A 9 -15.83 -3.83 -16.45
N PRO A 10 -16.01 -4.85 -17.30
CA PRO A 10 -15.79 -6.23 -16.89
C PRO A 10 -14.31 -6.45 -16.54
N GLY A 11 -14.07 -7.19 -15.45
CA GLY A 11 -12.72 -7.60 -15.06
C GLY A 11 -12.26 -8.84 -15.85
N ALA A 12 -11.06 -8.78 -16.42
CA ALA A 12 -10.38 -9.90 -17.06
C ALA A 12 -9.40 -10.56 -16.08
N ILE A 13 -9.57 -11.86 -15.83
CA ILE A 13 -8.64 -12.62 -15.00
C ILE A 13 -7.35 -12.84 -15.79
N VAL A 14 -6.22 -12.45 -15.21
CA VAL A 14 -4.88 -12.57 -15.82
C VAL A 14 -3.91 -13.24 -14.84
N ALA A 15 -2.67 -13.46 -15.30
CA ALA A 15 -1.58 -14.02 -14.50
C ALA A 15 -1.99 -15.33 -13.79
N ASP A 16 -2.56 -16.27 -14.55
CA ASP A 16 -3.02 -17.58 -14.07
C ASP A 16 -3.99 -17.51 -12.86
N GLY A 17 -4.79 -16.45 -12.77
CA GLY A 17 -5.77 -16.28 -11.70
C GLY A 17 -5.31 -15.43 -10.53
N SER A 18 -4.08 -14.91 -10.56
CA SER A 18 -3.53 -14.10 -9.46
C SER A 18 -3.85 -12.60 -9.55
N ALA A 19 -4.40 -12.13 -10.68
CA ALA A 19 -4.82 -10.75 -10.86
C ALA A 19 -6.07 -10.62 -11.72
N VAL A 20 -6.78 -9.50 -11.55
CA VAL A 20 -7.91 -9.09 -12.38
C VAL A 20 -7.62 -7.69 -12.91
N VAL A 21 -7.77 -7.50 -14.23
CA VAL A 21 -7.58 -6.21 -14.89
C VAL A 21 -8.91 -5.69 -15.42
N TYR A 22 -9.23 -4.44 -15.11
CA TYR A 22 -10.39 -3.71 -15.60
C TYR A 22 -9.89 -2.64 -16.56
N SER A 23 -10.38 -2.63 -17.79
CA SER A 23 -9.85 -1.76 -18.84
C SER A 23 -10.82 -0.65 -19.15
N GLU A 24 -10.33 0.58 -19.01
CA GLU A 24 -11.09 1.80 -19.28
C GLU A 24 -10.45 2.57 -20.44
N ALA A 25 -11.11 3.63 -20.89
CA ALA A 25 -10.55 4.48 -21.93
C ALA A 25 -9.34 5.26 -21.42
N GLY A 26 -8.13 4.82 -21.78
CA GLY A 26 -6.86 5.50 -21.49
C GLY A 26 -6.21 5.14 -20.15
N PHE A 27 -6.80 4.21 -19.41
CA PHE A 27 -6.22 3.67 -18.18
C PHE A 27 -6.78 2.27 -17.85
N HIS A 28 -6.13 1.59 -16.92
CA HIS A 28 -6.52 0.27 -16.43
C HIS A 28 -6.45 0.22 -14.91
N TYR A 29 -7.40 -0.46 -14.29
CA TYR A 29 -7.21 -0.95 -12.93
C TYR A 29 -6.62 -2.35 -12.96
N ALA A 30 -5.63 -2.62 -12.12
CA ALA A 30 -5.14 -3.96 -11.87
C ALA A 30 -5.27 -4.27 -10.38
N VAL A 31 -5.92 -5.39 -10.07
CA VAL A 31 -6.16 -5.82 -8.70
C VAL A 31 -5.52 -7.19 -8.52
N THR A 32 -4.64 -7.33 -7.54
CA THR A 32 -3.94 -8.60 -7.27
C THR A 32 -4.52 -9.29 -6.05
N GLY A 33 -4.64 -10.62 -6.09
CA GLY A 33 -5.05 -11.44 -4.94
C GLY A 33 -5.98 -12.60 -5.32
N ALA A 34 -6.04 -13.63 -4.47
CA ALA A 34 -6.84 -14.82 -4.75
C ALA A 34 -8.34 -14.58 -4.46
N GLY A 35 -9.19 -14.67 -5.49
CA GLY A 35 -10.64 -14.77 -5.35
C GLY A 35 -11.32 -13.55 -4.72
N ALA A 36 -11.27 -12.40 -5.40
CA ALA A 36 -11.93 -11.13 -5.02
C ALA A 36 -11.49 -10.51 -3.67
N ARG A 37 -10.41 -11.03 -3.06
CA ARG A 37 -9.68 -10.37 -1.97
C ARG A 37 -8.49 -9.68 -2.61
N ALA A 38 -8.60 -8.39 -2.84
CA ALA A 38 -7.50 -7.58 -3.34
C ALA A 38 -6.47 -7.36 -2.24
N ASP A 39 -5.23 -7.79 -2.45
CA ASP A 39 -4.07 -7.48 -1.60
C ASP A 39 -3.44 -6.13 -2.01
N ALA A 40 -3.64 -5.73 -3.26
CA ALA A 40 -3.28 -4.42 -3.79
C ALA A 40 -4.19 -4.05 -4.97
N GLY A 41 -4.48 -2.75 -5.11
CA GLY A 41 -5.09 -2.15 -6.29
C GLY A 41 -4.09 -1.19 -6.93
N TYR A 42 -4.03 -1.20 -8.26
CA TYR A 42 -3.17 -0.34 -9.05
C TYR A 42 -4.00 0.33 -10.14
N VAL A 43 -3.62 1.56 -10.49
CA VAL A 43 -4.05 2.25 -11.70
C VAL A 43 -2.85 2.36 -12.63
N VAL A 44 -3.00 1.93 -13.87
CA VAL A 44 -2.06 2.17 -14.96
C VAL A 44 -2.71 3.18 -15.90
N ILE A 45 -2.18 4.39 -15.95
CA ILE A 45 -2.67 5.48 -16.80
C ILE A 45 -1.83 5.47 -18.07
N ASP A 46 -2.44 5.24 -19.23
CA ASP A 46 -1.71 5.01 -20.48
C ASP A 46 -1.48 6.30 -21.27
N SER A 47 -2.22 7.35 -20.97
CA SER A 47 -2.25 8.55 -21.81
C SER A 47 -2.78 9.79 -21.10
N ALA A 48 -2.62 10.96 -21.74
CA ALA A 48 -3.04 12.24 -21.18
C ALA A 48 -4.54 12.48 -21.23
N GLU A 49 -5.26 11.64 -21.98
CA GLU A 49 -6.70 11.64 -22.14
C GLU A 49 -7.43 10.99 -20.94
N ALA A 50 -6.70 10.24 -20.11
CA ALA A 50 -7.25 9.64 -18.90
C ALA A 50 -7.70 10.69 -17.87
N PRO A 51 -8.67 10.37 -17.01
CA PRO A 51 -9.05 11.24 -15.90
C PRO A 51 -7.92 11.34 -14.86
N ASN A 52 -8.02 12.31 -13.96
CA ASN A 52 -7.07 12.46 -12.83
C ASN A 52 -7.57 11.77 -11.56
N ASP A 53 -8.80 11.28 -11.55
CA ASP A 53 -9.49 10.76 -10.37
C ASP A 53 -9.84 9.29 -10.56
N PHE A 54 -9.37 8.43 -9.66
CA PHE A 54 -9.54 6.98 -9.72
C PHE A 54 -10.16 6.46 -8.44
N ARG A 55 -11.22 5.67 -8.56
CA ARG A 55 -12.12 5.35 -7.46
C ARG A 55 -12.02 3.89 -7.05
N PHE A 56 -11.96 3.66 -5.75
CA PHE A 56 -11.93 2.33 -5.17
C PHE A 56 -12.92 2.20 -4.02
N ASP A 57 -13.87 1.29 -4.16
CA ASP A 57 -14.76 0.87 -3.09
C ASP A 57 -14.02 -0.01 -2.09
N VAL A 58 -14.16 0.35 -0.82
CA VAL A 58 -13.55 -0.36 0.29
C VAL A 58 -14.64 -1.00 1.13
N ALA A 59 -14.62 -2.32 1.22
CA ALA A 59 -15.58 -3.07 2.01
C ALA A 59 -14.92 -3.93 3.09
N SER A 60 -15.55 -3.97 4.26
CA SER A 60 -15.22 -4.85 5.37
C SER A 60 -16.44 -5.70 5.72
N ALA A 61 -16.24 -7.01 5.84
CA ALA A 61 -17.32 -7.98 6.09
C ALA A 61 -18.55 -7.83 5.16
N GLY A 62 -18.32 -7.51 3.88
CA GLY A 62 -19.39 -7.36 2.88
C GLY A 62 -20.21 -6.08 2.98
N LYS A 63 -19.77 -5.10 3.78
CA LYS A 63 -20.38 -3.77 3.89
C LYS A 63 -19.35 -2.68 3.59
N PRO A 64 -19.76 -1.49 3.15
CA PRO A 64 -18.85 -0.34 3.04
C PRO A 64 -18.10 -0.14 4.36
N ALA A 65 -16.77 -0.03 4.27
CA ALA A 65 -15.94 0.22 5.43
C ALA A 65 -16.05 1.67 5.87
N ARG A 66 -15.73 1.95 7.14
CA ARG A 66 -15.55 3.32 7.60
C ARG A 66 -14.13 3.76 7.31
N LEU A 67 -13.97 4.86 6.60
CA LEU A 67 -12.68 5.36 6.17
C LEU A 67 -12.32 6.62 6.97
N GLU A 68 -11.08 6.69 7.43
CA GLU A 68 -10.57 7.86 8.15
C GLU A 68 -9.19 8.26 7.61
N PRO A 69 -8.95 9.54 7.28
CA PRO A 69 -7.66 9.98 6.77
C PRO A 69 -6.61 10.00 7.88
N THR A 70 -5.35 9.75 7.51
CA THR A 70 -4.20 9.88 8.42
C THR A 70 -3.39 11.14 8.11
N SER A 71 -2.61 11.61 9.09
CA SER A 71 -1.80 12.82 8.93
C SER A 71 -0.64 12.68 7.92
N ASP A 72 -0.24 11.45 7.61
CA ASP A 72 0.78 11.10 6.62
C ASP A 72 0.20 10.86 5.20
N GLY A 73 -1.09 11.12 4.99
CA GLY A 73 -1.72 11.04 3.66
C GLY A 73 -2.25 9.65 3.28
N GLY A 74 -2.28 8.71 4.21
CA GLY A 74 -2.93 7.40 4.08
C GLY A 74 -4.39 7.41 4.55
N VAL A 75 -4.98 6.22 4.64
CA VAL A 75 -6.39 6.02 5.04
C VAL A 75 -6.51 4.82 5.96
N LEU A 76 -7.02 5.00 7.18
CA LEU A 76 -7.43 3.90 8.04
C LEU A 76 -8.75 3.31 7.57
N VAL A 77 -8.83 1.99 7.57
CA VAL A 77 -10.05 1.25 7.25
C VAL A 77 -10.58 0.59 8.50
N LYS A 78 -11.80 0.94 8.87
CA LYS A 78 -12.46 0.48 10.10
C LYS A 78 -13.69 -0.37 9.81
N ASN A 79 -13.92 -1.34 10.69
CA ASN A 79 -15.17 -2.11 10.71
C ASN A 79 -16.34 -1.27 11.27
N PRO A 80 -17.59 -1.74 11.18
CA PRO A 80 -18.75 -1.04 11.73
C PRO A 80 -18.65 -0.75 13.24
N GLU A 81 -17.91 -1.56 13.98
CA GLU A 81 -17.62 -1.42 15.41
C GLU A 81 -16.58 -0.33 15.71
N GLY A 82 -15.98 0.29 14.69
CA GLY A 82 -15.01 1.38 14.81
C GLY A 82 -13.57 0.94 15.06
N GLN A 83 -13.29 -0.37 15.00
CA GLN A 83 -11.94 -0.91 15.11
C GLN A 83 -11.24 -0.82 13.76
N THR A 84 -9.99 -0.38 13.75
CA THR A 84 -9.18 -0.43 12.53
C THR A 84 -8.87 -1.88 12.18
N VAL A 85 -9.13 -2.24 10.91
CA VAL A 85 -8.92 -3.58 10.37
C VAL A 85 -7.91 -3.62 9.22
N ASN A 86 -7.63 -2.46 8.61
CA ASN A 86 -6.59 -2.30 7.60
C ASN A 86 -6.24 -0.81 7.45
N ALA A 87 -5.26 -0.50 6.61
CA ALA A 87 -4.97 0.86 6.18
C ALA A 87 -4.44 0.86 4.74
N LEU A 88 -4.71 1.95 4.02
CA LEU A 88 -4.04 2.28 2.77
C LEU A 88 -2.82 3.13 3.09
N ALA A 89 -1.68 2.76 2.50
CA ALA A 89 -0.48 3.60 2.53
C ALA A 89 -0.73 4.92 1.82
N ALA A 90 0.08 5.95 2.13
CA ALA A 90 0.01 7.25 1.46
C ALA A 90 0.01 7.11 -0.07
N ALA A 91 -0.82 7.92 -0.73
CA ALA A 91 -0.94 7.89 -2.18
C ALA A 91 0.39 8.21 -2.85
N TRP A 92 0.75 7.44 -3.88
CA TRP A 92 1.88 7.74 -4.74
C TRP A 92 1.54 7.46 -6.19
N ALA A 93 2.21 8.20 -7.08
CA ALA A 93 2.18 7.96 -8.51
C ALA A 93 3.57 8.20 -9.10
N VAL A 94 3.96 7.37 -10.07
CA VAL A 94 5.26 7.43 -10.74
C VAL A 94 5.07 7.28 -12.24
N ASP A 95 5.76 8.11 -13.02
CA ASP A 95 5.74 8.06 -14.47
C ASP A 95 6.73 7.04 -15.07
N ALA A 96 6.69 6.82 -16.38
CA ALA A 96 7.54 5.84 -17.06
C ALA A 96 9.05 6.11 -16.96
N THR A 97 9.45 7.33 -16.57
CA THR A 97 10.86 7.69 -16.33
C THR A 97 11.29 7.52 -14.87
N GLY A 98 10.36 7.14 -13.99
CA GLY A 98 10.59 7.03 -12.55
C GLY A 98 10.37 8.34 -11.80
N LYS A 99 9.83 9.39 -12.43
CA LYS A 99 9.54 10.66 -11.77
C LYS A 99 8.31 10.53 -10.88
N GLN A 100 8.43 10.92 -9.62
CA GLN A 100 7.29 11.02 -8.71
C GLN A 100 6.34 12.15 -9.13
N LEU A 101 5.05 11.85 -9.09
CA LEU A 101 3.97 12.78 -9.42
C LEU A 101 3.15 13.10 -8.16
N PRO A 102 2.56 14.31 -8.07
CA PRO A 102 1.64 14.64 -6.99
C PRO A 102 0.44 13.69 -6.99
N SER A 103 0.19 13.04 -5.85
CA SER A 103 -0.94 12.14 -5.64
C SER A 103 -1.45 12.24 -4.21
N TRP A 104 -2.78 12.14 -4.03
CA TRP A 104 -3.42 12.20 -2.71
C TRP A 104 -4.78 11.50 -2.73
N TYR A 105 -5.31 11.16 -1.55
CA TYR A 105 -6.66 10.62 -1.43
C TYR A 105 -7.68 11.65 -0.96
N THR A 106 -8.91 11.52 -1.44
CA THR A 106 -10.11 12.00 -0.77
C THR A 106 -11.06 10.85 -0.48
N LEU A 107 -11.99 11.04 0.46
CA LEU A 107 -12.89 10.00 0.93
C LEU A 107 -14.33 10.39 0.65
N ASP A 108 -15.09 9.45 0.09
CA ASP A 108 -16.52 9.58 -0.18
C ASP A 108 -17.24 8.35 0.37
N GLY A 109 -17.64 8.43 1.65
CA GLY A 109 -18.22 7.31 2.38
C GLY A 109 -17.27 6.12 2.50
N GLY A 110 -17.62 5.00 1.86
CA GLY A 110 -16.81 3.79 1.78
C GLY A 110 -15.87 3.76 0.57
N THR A 111 -15.77 4.86 -0.18
CA THR A 111 -14.97 4.97 -1.40
C THR A 111 -13.72 5.80 -1.12
N VAL A 112 -12.58 5.32 -1.60
CA VAL A 112 -11.33 6.08 -1.67
C VAL A 112 -11.17 6.59 -3.10
N ILE A 113 -10.97 7.90 -3.25
CA ILE A 113 -10.69 8.52 -4.54
C ILE A 113 -9.22 8.92 -4.52
N GLN A 114 -8.42 8.29 -5.36
CA GLN A 114 -7.05 8.71 -5.60
C GLN A 114 -7.01 9.76 -6.70
N HIS A 115 -6.44 10.91 -6.38
CA HIS A 115 -6.12 11.94 -7.34
C HIS A 115 -4.67 11.81 -7.78
N VAL A 116 -4.40 11.95 -9.07
CA VAL A 116 -3.07 11.93 -9.67
C VAL A 116 -2.93 13.10 -10.62
N ASP A 117 -2.02 14.04 -10.35
CA ASP A 117 -1.68 15.10 -11.30
C ASP A 117 -0.64 14.60 -12.29
N HIS A 118 -1.11 14.05 -13.42
CA HIS A 118 -0.26 13.46 -14.46
C HIS A 118 -0.01 14.37 -15.67
N ARG A 119 -0.25 15.68 -15.54
CA ARG A 119 -0.02 16.64 -16.63
C ARG A 119 1.47 16.71 -16.99
N GLY A 120 1.78 16.44 -18.26
CA GLY A 120 3.15 16.44 -18.76
C GLY A 120 4.02 15.27 -18.26
N ALA A 121 3.41 14.21 -17.73
CA ALA A 121 4.10 12.98 -17.36
C ALA A 121 4.47 12.14 -18.60
N ALA A 122 5.47 11.27 -18.44
CA ALA A 122 5.75 10.21 -19.41
C ALA A 122 4.90 8.97 -19.12
N TYR A 123 4.19 8.47 -20.11
CA TYR A 123 3.29 7.32 -19.94
C TYR A 123 3.99 5.97 -20.19
N PRO A 124 3.53 4.87 -19.55
CA PRO A 124 2.43 4.85 -18.59
C PRO A 124 2.81 5.43 -17.23
N VAL A 125 1.83 6.05 -16.56
CA VAL A 125 1.94 6.41 -15.14
C VAL A 125 1.31 5.28 -14.32
N VAL A 126 1.99 4.85 -13.26
CA VAL A 126 1.46 3.86 -12.31
C VAL A 126 1.14 4.56 -11.00
N ALA A 127 -0.04 4.30 -10.45
CA ALA A 127 -0.51 4.83 -9.18
C ALA A 127 -1.12 3.71 -8.30
N ASP A 128 -0.88 3.79 -6.99
CA ASP A 128 -1.40 2.83 -5.99
C ASP A 128 -2.70 3.32 -5.36
N PRO A 129 -3.61 2.40 -5.00
CA PRO A 129 -3.74 2.15 -3.57
C PRO A 129 -3.35 0.73 -3.15
N ARG A 130 -2.25 0.63 -2.38
CA ARG A 130 -1.83 -0.62 -1.73
C ARG A 130 -2.39 -0.71 -0.31
N LEU A 131 -3.05 -1.84 -0.02
CA LEU A 131 -3.42 -2.21 1.34
C LEU A 131 -2.17 -2.63 2.10
N LEU A 132 -2.04 -2.14 3.33
CA LEU A 132 -0.92 -2.50 4.19
C LEU A 132 -1.04 -3.92 4.73
N CYS A 133 -2.23 -4.54 4.68
CA CYS A 133 -2.46 -5.87 5.25
C CYS A 133 -3.08 -6.89 4.28
N ASP A 134 -2.46 -8.07 4.21
CA ASP A 134 -2.95 -9.29 3.57
C ASP A 134 -3.28 -10.34 4.65
N GLY A 135 -4.54 -10.74 4.72
CA GLY A 135 -5.01 -11.87 5.53
C GLY A 135 -4.77 -11.72 7.03
N VAL A 136 -3.64 -12.27 7.52
CA VAL A 136 -3.23 -12.32 8.94
C VAL A 136 -2.06 -11.37 9.24
N PHE A 137 -1.50 -10.72 8.21
CA PHE A 137 -0.29 -9.92 8.33
C PHE A 137 -0.45 -8.53 7.72
N CYS A 138 0.02 -7.50 8.43
CA CYS A 138 0.27 -6.18 7.86
C CYS A 138 1.75 -6.05 7.53
N THR A 139 2.13 -5.69 6.30
CA THR A 139 3.52 -5.54 5.87
C THR A 139 3.77 -4.16 5.27
N VAL A 140 4.72 -3.43 5.84
CA VAL A 140 5.30 -2.22 5.27
C VAL A 140 6.65 -2.58 4.67
N MET A 141 6.81 -2.44 3.36
CA MET A 141 8.09 -2.63 2.68
C MET A 141 8.80 -1.29 2.53
N TYR A 142 10.12 -1.28 2.75
CA TYR A 142 10.97 -0.15 2.41
C TYR A 142 11.41 -0.26 0.96
N ASN A 143 11.55 0.87 0.26
CA ASN A 143 12.15 0.87 -1.06
C ASN A 143 13.68 0.64 -0.96
N LYS A 144 14.35 0.54 -2.13
CA LYS A 144 15.77 0.23 -2.18
C LYS A 144 16.64 1.32 -1.53
N ALA A 145 16.28 2.58 -1.70
CA ALA A 145 17.01 3.72 -1.13
C ALA A 145 16.85 3.76 0.40
N GLU A 146 15.64 3.56 0.90
CA GLU A 146 15.35 3.44 2.34
C GLU A 146 16.05 2.24 2.96
N THR A 147 16.08 1.09 2.26
CA THR A 147 16.83 -0.09 2.69
C THR A 147 18.33 0.21 2.80
N GLN A 148 18.91 0.99 1.88
CA GLN A 148 20.31 1.45 1.98
C GLN A 148 20.54 2.36 3.19
N GLN A 149 19.61 3.28 3.48
CA GLN A 149 19.69 4.16 4.65
C GLN A 149 19.60 3.39 5.97
N LEU A 150 18.75 2.35 6.01
CA LEU A 150 18.65 1.41 7.12
C LEU A 150 19.95 0.63 7.29
N ALA A 151 20.52 0.08 6.21
CA ALA A 151 21.78 -0.67 6.24
C ALA A 151 22.95 0.16 6.77
N ALA A 152 22.99 1.44 6.40
CA ALA A 152 23.99 2.39 6.89
C ALA A 152 23.86 2.69 8.40
N SER A 153 22.77 2.28 9.06
CA SER A 153 22.49 2.54 10.49
C SER A 153 22.65 4.02 10.85
N SER A 154 22.35 4.91 9.91
CA SER A 154 22.50 6.37 10.05
C SER A 154 21.39 6.96 10.93
N GLY A 155 21.48 8.25 11.28
CA GLY A 155 20.45 8.92 12.09
C GLY A 155 19.02 8.84 11.53
N THR A 156 18.86 8.66 10.21
CA THR A 156 17.55 8.48 9.56
C THR A 156 16.96 7.09 9.76
N ALA A 157 17.77 6.08 10.12
CA ALA A 157 17.30 4.71 10.30
C ALA A 157 16.25 4.63 11.42
N GLY A 158 16.43 5.38 12.51
CA GLY A 158 15.42 5.48 13.58
C GLY A 158 14.09 6.04 13.08
N VAL A 159 14.13 7.06 12.21
CA VAL A 159 12.92 7.67 11.62
C VAL A 159 12.19 6.68 10.72
N LEU A 160 12.91 5.95 9.86
CA LEU A 160 12.32 4.93 9.00
C LEU A 160 11.67 3.80 9.81
N ILE A 161 12.37 3.31 10.84
CA ILE A 161 11.84 2.28 11.75
C ILE A 161 10.57 2.76 12.45
N THR A 162 10.58 3.95 13.04
CA THR A 162 9.39 4.51 13.69
C THR A 162 8.26 4.74 12.69
N GLY A 163 8.55 5.22 11.47
CA GLY A 163 7.57 5.40 10.41
C GLY A 163 6.86 4.10 10.05
N GLY A 164 7.61 3.04 9.73
CA GLY A 164 7.03 1.73 9.42
C GLY A 164 6.24 1.14 10.59
N CYS A 165 6.69 1.37 11.83
CA CYS A 165 5.97 0.94 13.03
C CYS A 165 4.64 1.68 13.21
N THR A 166 4.60 2.99 12.99
CA THR A 166 3.37 3.79 13.06
C THR A 166 2.37 3.36 11.99
N MET A 167 2.83 3.11 10.77
CA MET A 167 1.99 2.61 9.67
C MET A 167 1.36 1.24 10.01
N LEU A 168 2.10 0.37 10.72
CA LEU A 168 1.56 -0.92 11.19
C LEU A 168 0.67 -0.80 12.43
N ALA A 169 0.90 0.20 13.28
CA ALA A 169 0.11 0.42 14.50
C ALA A 169 -1.29 1.00 14.21
N GLY A 170 -1.47 1.73 13.10
CA GLY A 170 -2.78 2.21 12.66
C GLY A 170 -3.85 1.10 12.58
N PRO A 171 -3.60 0.01 11.82
CA PRO A 171 -4.50 -1.15 11.74
C PRO A 171 -4.41 -2.12 12.93
N ILE A 172 -3.40 -2.01 13.79
CA ILE A 172 -3.16 -2.96 14.88
C ILE A 172 -3.07 -2.23 16.22
N GLY A 173 -4.23 -2.07 16.87
CA GLY A 173 -4.29 -1.48 18.22
C GLY A 173 -3.44 -2.27 19.21
N GLY A 174 -2.55 -1.57 19.95
CA GLY A 174 -1.66 -2.19 20.94
C GLY A 174 -0.40 -2.84 20.35
N LEU A 175 -0.06 -2.57 19.08
CA LEU A 175 1.18 -3.06 18.46
C LEU A 175 2.42 -2.58 19.23
N SER A 176 3.26 -3.53 19.61
CA SER A 176 4.60 -3.24 20.15
C SER A 176 5.64 -3.34 19.03
N CYS A 177 6.42 -2.27 18.88
CA CYS A 177 7.44 -2.15 17.85
C CYS A 177 8.76 -1.82 18.53
N GLY A 178 9.65 -2.81 18.64
CA GLY A 178 10.84 -2.77 19.50
C GLY A 178 12.10 -3.25 18.80
N PHE A 179 12.45 -2.64 17.66
CA PHE A 179 13.66 -3.02 16.93
C PHE A 179 14.87 -2.17 17.33
N ALA A 180 15.99 -2.84 17.64
CA ALA A 180 17.28 -2.17 17.74
C ALA A 180 17.74 -1.73 16.35
N VAL A 181 18.15 -0.46 16.20
CA VAL A 181 18.61 0.11 14.91
C VAL A 181 19.71 -0.75 14.27
N ALA A 182 20.69 -1.21 15.07
CA ALA A 182 21.77 -2.06 14.58
C ALA A 182 21.25 -3.40 14.02
N TYR A 183 20.22 -3.98 14.62
CA TYR A 183 19.61 -5.22 14.13
C TYR A 183 18.88 -4.99 12.80
N VAL A 184 18.13 -3.90 12.69
CA VAL A 184 17.46 -3.52 11.42
C VAL A 184 18.49 -3.26 10.33
N GLY A 185 19.57 -2.55 10.65
CA GLY A 185 20.65 -2.28 9.70
C GLY A 185 21.32 -3.55 9.20
N GLN A 186 21.57 -4.52 10.08
CA GLN A 186 22.10 -5.82 9.66
C GLN A 186 21.15 -6.57 8.71
N GLN A 187 19.84 -6.55 8.99
CA GLN A 187 18.86 -7.18 8.09
C GLN A 187 18.71 -6.44 6.76
N ALA A 188 18.82 -5.11 6.77
CA ALA A 188 18.83 -4.30 5.56
C ALA A 188 20.04 -4.63 4.68
N GLN A 189 21.22 -4.81 5.28
CA GLN A 189 22.41 -5.26 4.55
C GLN A 189 22.20 -6.65 3.94
N ASN A 190 21.58 -7.58 4.68
CA ASN A 190 21.25 -8.91 4.18
C ASN A 190 20.25 -8.86 3.02
N ALA A 191 19.27 -7.94 3.06
CA ALA A 191 18.32 -7.74 1.98
C ALA A 191 19.01 -7.24 0.71
N LEU A 192 19.86 -6.22 0.83
CA LEU A 192 20.60 -5.65 -0.31
C LEU A 192 21.56 -6.67 -0.95
N ASN A 193 22.24 -7.49 -0.13
CA ASN A 193 23.11 -8.55 -0.62
C ASN A 193 22.34 -9.62 -1.43
N GLN A 194 21.04 -9.77 -1.18
CA GLN A 194 20.15 -10.67 -1.93
C GLN A 194 19.45 -9.96 -3.10
N GLY A 195 19.76 -8.70 -3.37
CA GLY A 195 19.05 -7.89 -4.38
C GLY A 195 17.59 -7.61 -4.02
N LYS A 196 17.25 -7.66 -2.72
CA LYS A 196 15.90 -7.53 -2.16
C LYS A 196 15.78 -6.29 -1.27
N CYS A 197 14.57 -6.02 -0.81
CA CYS A 197 14.25 -4.92 0.10
C CYS A 197 13.86 -5.45 1.48
N LEU A 198 14.11 -4.63 2.51
CA LEU A 198 13.66 -4.93 3.87
C LEU A 198 12.21 -4.46 4.04
N GLY A 199 11.45 -5.11 4.91
CA GLY A 199 10.16 -4.65 5.39
C GLY A 199 9.93 -4.99 6.85
N MET A 200 8.85 -4.45 7.40
CA MET A 200 8.30 -4.82 8.70
C MET A 200 6.94 -5.46 8.52
N ARG A 201 6.69 -6.53 9.26
CA ARG A 201 5.44 -7.29 9.24
C ARG A 201 4.89 -7.43 10.66
N ALA A 202 3.58 -7.29 10.81
CA ALA A 202 2.85 -7.40 12.07
C ALA A 202 1.66 -8.37 11.94
N LEU A 203 1.32 -9.07 13.01
CA LEU A 203 0.18 -10.01 13.06
C LEU A 203 -1.08 -9.35 13.64
N ILE A 204 -2.22 -9.49 12.94
CA ILE A 204 -3.51 -8.84 13.28
C ILE A 204 -4.43 -9.64 14.24
N TYR A 205 -4.12 -10.91 14.57
CA TYR A 205 -5.06 -11.81 15.27
C TYR A 205 -4.58 -12.33 16.64
N VAL A 206 -3.50 -11.79 17.21
CA VAL A 206 -2.99 -12.24 18.52
C VAL A 206 -3.08 -11.13 19.57
N PRO A 207 -3.43 -11.45 20.83
CA PRO A 207 -3.59 -10.47 21.91
C PRO A 207 -2.30 -9.70 22.25
N THR A 208 -1.15 -10.18 21.77
CA THR A 208 0.13 -9.48 21.78
C THR A 208 0.69 -9.47 20.36
N SER A 209 0.33 -8.47 19.56
CA SER A 209 0.87 -8.30 18.21
C SER A 209 2.37 -8.04 18.27
N THR A 210 3.16 -8.94 17.69
CA THR A 210 4.61 -8.78 17.52
C THR A 210 4.91 -8.33 16.10
N THR A 211 5.87 -7.41 15.99
CA THR A 211 6.46 -7.01 14.72
C THR A 211 7.71 -7.85 14.44
N HIS A 212 7.91 -8.22 13.17
CA HIS A 212 9.13 -8.88 12.69
C HIS A 212 9.59 -8.28 11.36
N LEU A 213 10.89 -8.36 11.10
CA LEU A 213 11.46 -7.91 9.82
C LEU A 213 11.27 -8.99 8.75
N VAL A 214 11.02 -8.59 7.51
CA VAL A 214 10.89 -9.46 6.35
C VAL A 214 11.80 -9.00 5.21
N ILE A 215 12.26 -9.94 4.38
CA ILE A 215 13.11 -9.65 3.22
C ILE A 215 12.41 -10.18 1.98
N GLU A 216 11.92 -9.27 1.15
CA GLU A 216 11.12 -9.59 -0.04
C GLU A 216 11.61 -8.82 -1.25
N LYS A 217 11.07 -9.13 -2.43
CA LYS A 217 11.42 -8.35 -3.62
C LYS A 217 11.01 -6.89 -3.40
N CYS A 218 11.90 -5.99 -3.79
CA CYS A 218 11.50 -4.67 -4.21
C CYS A 218 10.65 -4.86 -5.49
#